data_AF-A0A8I1UU52-F1
#
_entry.id   AF-A0A8I1UU52-F1
#
_cell.length_a   1.000
_cell.length_b   1.000
_cell.length_c   1.000
_cell.angle_alpha   90.00
_cell.angle_beta   90.00
_cell.angle_gamma   90.00
#
_symmetry.space_group_name_H-M   'P 1'
#
loop_
_entity.id
_entity.type
_entity.pdbx_description
1 polymer ?
#
loop_
_entity_poly.entity_id
_entity_poly.type
_entity_poly.pdbx_seq_one_letter_code
_entity_poly.pdbx_strand_id
1 'polypeptide(L)'
;MTPPQTKRPRTSTKPAAKPATKRATKPRATKPRATKAVIARRIREAGERALAEAEKRRNGAEPGPEPLPELGGQKGPEPTRYGDWEKKGIISDF
;
A
#
# COMPACT_ATOMS: atom_id res chain seq x y z
N MET A 1 71.25 1.63 17.49
CA MET A 1 70.95 1.70 18.94
C MET A 1 69.45 1.94 19.10
N THR A 2 68.65 0.92 19.33
CA THR A 2 67.19 1.04 19.55
C THR A 2 66.89 1.15 21.05
N PRO A 3 66.07 2.11 21.52
CA PRO A 3 65.68 2.15 22.92
C PRO A 3 64.60 1.09 23.24
N PRO A 4 64.52 0.61 24.50
CA PRO A 4 63.63 -0.48 24.89
C PRO A 4 62.17 -0.02 24.98
N GLN A 5 61.27 -0.88 24.49
CA GLN A 5 59.82 -0.69 24.58
C GLN A 5 59.34 -0.88 26.03
N THR A 6 59.11 0.22 26.75
CA THR A 6 58.49 0.20 28.08
C THR A 6 56.99 -0.07 27.95
N LYS A 7 56.53 -1.27 28.30
CA LYS A 7 55.10 -1.60 28.36
C LYS A 7 54.44 -0.85 29.51
N ARG A 8 53.64 0.18 29.20
CA ARG A 8 52.72 0.81 30.16
C ARG A 8 51.54 -0.12 30.45
N PRO A 9 51.13 -0.35 31.71
CA PRO A 9 49.91 -1.08 31.99
C PRO A 9 48.69 -0.27 31.54
N ARG A 10 47.81 -0.88 30.74
CA ARG A 10 46.50 -0.29 30.41
C ARG A 10 45.59 -0.46 31.62
N THR A 11 45.46 0.56 32.46
CA THR A 11 44.36 0.60 33.44
C THR A 11 43.07 0.89 32.68
N SER A 12 42.26 -0.14 32.44
CA SER A 12 40.89 0.04 31.96
C SER A 12 39.99 0.44 33.13
N THR A 13 39.91 1.74 33.40
CA THR A 13 38.84 2.23 34.28
C THR A 13 37.54 2.16 33.49
N LYS A 14 36.79 1.07 33.67
CA LYS A 14 35.41 0.93 33.21
C LYS A 14 34.60 2.09 33.80
N PRO A 15 33.98 2.98 33.00
CA PRO A 15 33.13 4.01 33.58
C PRO A 15 31.94 3.31 34.23
N ALA A 16 31.71 3.61 35.51
CA ALA A 16 30.54 3.14 36.24
C ALA A 16 29.27 3.54 35.48
N ALA A 17 28.44 2.56 35.16
CA ALA A 17 27.14 2.80 34.57
C ALA A 17 26.29 3.60 35.55
N LYS A 18 25.94 4.84 35.19
CA LYS A 18 24.94 5.62 35.91
C LYS A 18 23.62 4.82 35.92
N PRO A 19 22.89 4.75 37.04
CA PRO A 19 21.61 4.04 37.05
C PRO A 19 20.69 4.73 36.05
N ALA A 20 20.13 3.92 35.13
CA ALA A 20 19.15 4.39 34.16
C ALA A 20 17.93 4.93 34.92
N THR A 21 17.83 6.26 35.02
CA THR A 21 16.59 6.93 35.38
C THR A 21 15.56 6.51 34.33
N LYS A 22 14.55 5.75 34.75
CA LYS A 22 13.40 5.40 33.91
C LYS A 22 12.75 6.69 33.42
N ARG A 23 13.08 7.11 32.20
CA ARG A 23 12.44 8.24 31.54
C ARG A 23 11.01 7.79 31.25
N ALA A 24 10.05 8.27 32.04
CA ALA A 24 8.64 8.02 31.81
C ALA A 24 8.28 8.55 30.42
N THR A 25 8.11 7.66 29.45
CA THR A 25 7.51 7.99 28.16
C THR A 25 6.05 8.29 28.41
N LYS A 26 5.66 9.57 28.36
CA LYS A 26 4.23 9.95 28.27
C LYS A 26 3.57 9.09 27.19
N PRO A 27 2.38 8.50 27.42
CA PRO A 27 1.68 7.79 26.38
C PRO A 27 1.41 8.79 25.24
N ARG A 28 1.93 8.47 24.06
CA ARG A 28 1.64 9.22 22.83
C ARG A 28 0.14 9.12 22.60
N ALA A 29 -0.55 10.25 22.62
CA ALA A 29 -1.99 10.31 22.37
C ALA A 29 -2.29 9.67 21.01
N THR A 30 -2.89 8.48 21.03
CA THR A 30 -3.35 7.79 19.83
C THR A 30 -4.67 8.42 19.41
N LYS A 31 -4.71 9.04 18.23
CA LYS A 31 -5.95 9.59 17.67
C LYS A 31 -7.00 8.46 17.58
N PRO A 32 -8.27 8.72 17.93
CA PRO A 32 -9.31 7.71 17.86
C PRO A 32 -9.51 7.27 16.41
N ARG A 33 -9.59 5.96 16.21
CA ARG A 33 -9.88 5.36 14.89
C ARG A 33 -11.33 5.67 14.54
N ALA A 34 -11.58 6.07 13.29
CA ALA A 34 -12.93 6.34 12.81
C ALA A 34 -13.81 5.08 12.94
N THR A 35 -15.08 5.28 13.32
CA THR A 35 -16.05 4.20 13.41
C THR A 35 -16.45 3.70 12.02
N LYS A 36 -16.94 2.46 11.92
CA LYS A 36 -17.38 1.86 10.66
C LYS A 36 -18.41 2.73 9.92
N ALA A 37 -19.32 3.37 10.64
CA ALA A 37 -20.33 4.27 10.07
C ALA A 37 -19.71 5.50 9.37
N VAL A 38 -18.68 6.10 9.97
CA VAL A 38 -17.96 7.25 9.37
C VAL A 38 -17.20 6.83 8.11
N ILE A 39 -16.62 5.62 8.12
CA ILE A 39 -15.92 5.06 6.95
C ILE A 39 -16.91 4.81 5.81
N ALA A 40 -18.04 4.16 6.09
CA ALA A 40 -19.08 3.89 5.10
C ALA A 40 -19.62 5.18 4.46
N ARG A 41 -19.86 6.23 5.27
CA ARG A 41 -20.30 7.54 4.75
C ARG A 41 -19.27 8.15 3.79
N ARG A 42 -17.98 8.12 4.16
CA ARG A 42 -16.89 8.63 3.31
C ARG A 42 -16.77 7.86 2.00
N ILE A 43 -16.94 6.54 2.02
CA ILE A 43 -16.92 5.70 0.81
C ILE A 43 -18.07 6.10 -0.13
N ARG A 44 -19.28 6.27 0.41
CA ARG A 44 -20.44 6.70 -0.38
C ARG A 44 -20.21 8.08 -1.01
N GLU A 45 -19.81 9.06 -0.22
CA GLU A 45 -19.52 10.42 -0.72
C GLU A 45 -18.41 10.40 -1.80
N ALA A 46 -17.38 9.56 -1.65
CA ALA A 46 -16.33 9.38 -2.64
C ALA A 46 -16.86 8.73 -3.93
N GLY A 47 -17.73 7.73 -3.81
CA GLY A 47 -18.38 7.07 -4.95
C GLY A 47 -19.24 8.04 -5.76
N GLU A 48 -20.06 8.86 -5.09
CA GLU A 48 -20.89 9.88 -5.74
C GLU A 48 -20.04 10.90 -6.51
N ARG A 49 -18.90 11.33 -5.95
CA ARG A 49 -17.96 12.23 -6.66
C ARG A 49 -17.31 11.57 -7.88
N ALA A 50 -16.88 10.32 -7.75
CA ALA A 50 -16.27 9.59 -8.85
C ALA A 50 -17.23 9.38 -10.03
N LEU A 51 -18.50 9.07 -9.74
CA LEU A 51 -19.54 8.95 -10.75
C LEU A 51 -19.79 10.29 -11.46
N ALA A 52 -19.94 11.39 -10.71
CA ALA A 52 -20.14 12.71 -11.29
C ALA A 52 -18.96 13.15 -12.19
N GLU A 53 -17.73 12.78 -11.84
CA GLU A 53 -16.55 13.04 -12.67
C GLU A 53 -16.52 12.18 -13.94
N ALA A 54 -16.90 10.90 -13.84
CA ALA A 54 -17.00 10.00 -14.98
C ALA A 54 -18.06 10.47 -15.99
N GLU A 55 -19.22 10.93 -15.51
CA GLU A 55 -20.26 11.53 -16.35
C GLU A 55 -19.77 12.79 -17.05
N LYS A 56 -19.09 13.69 -16.32
CA LYS A 56 -18.48 14.89 -16.93
C LYS A 56 -17.47 14.54 -18.02
N ARG A 57 -16.64 13.51 -17.80
CA ARG A 57 -15.72 13.02 -18.84
C ARG A 57 -16.46 12.43 -20.03
N ARG A 58 -17.48 11.62 -19.81
CA ARG A 58 -18.27 11.00 -20.88
C ARG A 58 -18.98 12.05 -21.74
N ASN A 59 -19.52 13.09 -21.12
CA ASN A 59 -20.25 14.15 -21.84
C ASN A 59 -19.32 15.10 -22.61
N GLY A 60 -18.05 15.22 -22.21
CA GLY A 60 -17.05 16.05 -22.88
C GLY A 60 -16.13 15.28 -23.82
N ALA A 61 -16.25 13.95 -23.88
CA ALA A 61 -15.48 13.12 -24.80
C ALA A 61 -16.24 12.98 -26.12
N GLU A 62 -15.61 13.41 -27.21
CA GLU A 62 -16.04 13.03 -28.55
C GLU A 62 -15.97 11.50 -28.67
N PRO A 63 -16.94 10.85 -29.34
CA PRO A 63 -16.85 9.43 -29.61
C PRO A 63 -15.60 9.18 -30.45
N GLY A 64 -14.61 8.52 -29.84
CA GLY A 64 -13.42 8.07 -30.54
C GLY A 64 -13.78 7.06 -31.64
N PRO A 65 -12.86 6.77 -32.57
CA PRO A 65 -13.06 5.73 -33.56
C PRO A 65 -13.41 4.40 -32.87
N GLU A 66 -14.29 3.62 -33.49
CA GLU A 66 -14.65 2.31 -32.97
C GLU A 66 -13.40 1.47 -32.71
N PRO A 67 -13.29 0.79 -31.55
CA PRO A 67 -12.15 -0.07 -31.28
C PRO A 67 -12.10 -1.15 -32.37
N LEU A 68 -10.89 -1.39 -32.89
CA LEU A 68 -10.66 -2.49 -33.81
C LEU A 68 -11.15 -3.80 -33.17
N PRO A 69 -11.82 -4.68 -33.92
CA PRO A 69 -12.25 -5.96 -33.39
C PRO A 69 -11.05 -6.75 -32.88
N GLU A 70 -11.19 -7.35 -31.71
CA GLU A 70 -10.17 -8.23 -31.16
C GLU A 70 -9.97 -9.44 -32.09
N LEU A 71 -8.77 -9.55 -32.67
CA LEU A 71 -8.40 -10.66 -33.54
C LEU A 71 -7.90 -11.82 -32.70
N GLY A 72 -8.67 -12.93 -32.68
CA GLY A 72 -8.31 -14.14 -31.94
C GLY A 72 -8.80 -14.18 -30.48
N GLY A 73 -9.50 -13.14 -30.02
CA GLY A 73 -10.20 -13.13 -28.73
C GLY A 73 -11.43 -14.03 -28.73
N GLN A 74 -11.88 -14.43 -27.53
CA GLN A 74 -13.13 -15.19 -27.39
C GLN A 74 -14.31 -14.27 -27.72
N LYS A 75 -15.24 -14.73 -28.56
CA LYS A 75 -16.43 -13.94 -28.92
C LYS A 75 -17.27 -13.67 -27.67
N GLY A 76 -17.64 -12.42 -27.47
CA GLY A 76 -18.47 -11.99 -26.35
C GLY A 76 -17.67 -11.18 -25.33
N PRO A 77 -18.31 -10.73 -24.25
CA PRO A 77 -17.61 -9.98 -23.24
C PRO A 77 -16.56 -10.85 -22.53
N GLU A 78 -15.47 -10.22 -22.10
CA GLU A 78 -14.36 -10.82 -21.36
C GLU A 78 -14.82 -11.94 -20.39
N PRO A 79 -14.37 -13.19 -20.54
CA PRO A 79 -14.78 -14.30 -19.68
C PRO A 79 -14.45 -14.03 -18.20
N THR A 80 -13.40 -13.24 -17.96
CA THR A 80 -13.00 -12.73 -16.64
C THR A 80 -14.05 -11.81 -15.99
N ARG A 81 -14.92 -11.16 -16.76
CA ARG A 81 -15.98 -10.27 -16.23
C ARG A 81 -17.32 -10.96 -15.94
N TYR A 82 -17.62 -12.09 -16.59
CA TYR A 82 -18.97 -12.71 -16.55
C TYR A 82 -19.00 -14.11 -15.92
N GLY A 83 -17.87 -14.62 -15.43
CA GLY A 83 -17.82 -15.93 -14.76
C GLY A 83 -17.61 -17.11 -15.72
N ASP A 84 -17.40 -16.84 -17.01
CA ASP A 84 -17.17 -17.83 -18.07
C ASP A 84 -15.72 -18.32 -18.13
N TRP A 85 -15.10 -18.59 -16.97
CA TRP A 85 -13.74 -19.14 -16.88
C TRP A 85 -13.67 -20.61 -17.35
N GLU A 86 -14.82 -21.17 -17.69
CA GLU A 86 -14.96 -22.53 -18.17
C GLU A 86 -14.87 -22.58 -19.71
N LYS A 87 -13.85 -23.27 -20.22
CA LYS A 87 -13.74 -23.63 -21.63
C LYS A 87 -13.84 -25.14 -21.76
N LYS A 88 -14.97 -25.63 -22.29
CA LYS A 88 -15.24 -27.07 -22.45
C LYS A 88 -15.14 -27.87 -21.13
N GLY A 89 -15.67 -27.35 -20.02
CA GLY A 89 -15.60 -28.04 -18.72
C GLY A 89 -14.29 -27.83 -17.93
N ILE A 90 -13.35 -27.03 -18.43
CA ILE A 90 -12.06 -26.79 -17.78
C ILE A 90 -11.96 -25.32 -17.38
N ILE A 91 -11.72 -25.08 -16.08
CA ILE A 91 -11.39 -23.75 -15.55
C ILE A 91 -9.96 -23.43 -15.99
N SER A 92 -9.80 -22.43 -16.85
CA SER A 92 -8.50 -21.99 -17.36
C SER A 92 -8.17 -20.61 -16.81
N ASP A 93 -7.05 -20.49 -16.08
CA ASP A 93 -6.53 -19.24 -15.52
C ASP A 93 -5.09 -19.03 -16.00
N PHE A 94 -4.91 -18.74 -17.30
CA PHE A 94 -3.66 -18.30 -17.96
C PHE A 94 -3.97 -17.70 -19.33
#